data_AF-Q0GAQ4-F1
#
_entry.id   AF-Q0GAQ4-F1
#
_cell.length_a   1.000
_cell.length_b   1.000
_cell.length_c   1.000
_cell.angle_alpha   90.00
_cell.angle_beta   90.00
_cell.angle_gamma   90.00
#
_symmetry.space_group_name_H-M   'P 1'
#
loop_
_entity.id
_entity.type
_entity.pdbx_description
1 polymer ?
#
loop_
_entity_poly.entity_id
_entity_poly.type
_entity_poly.pdbx_seq_one_letter_code
_entity_poly.pdbx_strand_id
1 'polypeptide(L)'
;MRTTALLILLVVLASTGEALKCKTLNGGIDECHTDVCAHYKFEGEVVMGCWIQSFCEEDKAALAAEGSDDLLMCCTGDLCN
;
A
#
# COMPACT_ATOMS: atom_id res chain seq x y z
N MET A 1 -9.83 -41.07 3.52
CA MET A 1 -9.21 -40.38 2.37
C MET A 1 -10.20 -39.43 1.70
N ARG A 2 -10.70 -38.39 2.40
CA ARG A 2 -11.66 -37.42 1.83
C ARG A 2 -11.33 -35.94 2.12
N THR A 3 -10.32 -35.67 2.95
CA THR A 3 -9.99 -34.32 3.45
C THR A 3 -9.03 -33.54 2.56
N THR A 4 -8.30 -34.20 1.67
CA THR A 4 -7.27 -33.56 0.85
C THR A 4 -7.83 -32.63 -0.23
N ALA A 5 -9.06 -32.86 -0.69
CA ALA A 5 -9.67 -32.06 -1.76
C ALA A 5 -10.15 -30.67 -1.30
N LEU A 6 -10.52 -30.52 -0.03
CA LEU A 6 -11.01 -29.26 0.53
C LEU A 6 -9.90 -28.21 0.72
N LEU A 7 -8.68 -28.66 1.03
CA LEU A 7 -7.53 -27.76 1.21
C LEU A 7 -7.11 -27.10 -0.11
N ILE A 8 -7.23 -27.81 -1.24
CA ILE A 8 -6.82 -27.32 -2.56
C ILE A 8 -7.74 -26.18 -3.03
N LEU A 9 -9.04 -26.24 -2.73
CA LEU A 9 -10.00 -25.19 -3.06
C LEU A 9 -9.72 -23.87 -2.32
N LEU A 10 -9.34 -23.93 -1.04
CA LEU A 10 -9.01 -22.75 -0.24
C LEU A 10 -7.77 -22.01 -0.75
N VAL A 11 -6.77 -22.73 -1.27
CA VAL A 11 -5.55 -22.13 -1.83
C VAL A 11 -5.83 -21.35 -3.12
N VAL A 12 -6.80 -21.78 -3.92
CA VAL A 12 -7.14 -21.10 -5.18
C VAL A 12 -7.89 -19.79 -4.95
N LEU A 13 -8.75 -19.73 -3.92
CA LEU A 13 -9.48 -18.49 -3.56
C LEU A 13 -8.58 -17.38 -2.99
N ALA A 14 -7.46 -17.73 -2.37
CA ALA A 14 -6.46 -16.76 -1.90
C ALA A 14 -5.49 -16.28 -3.01
N SER A 15 -5.54 -16.89 -4.20
CA SER A 15 -4.57 -16.65 -5.28
C SER A 15 -5.07 -15.69 -6.36
N THR A 16 -6.35 -15.31 -6.35
CA THR A 16 -6.78 -14.09 -7.04
C THR A 16 -6.45 -12.90 -6.14
N GLY A 17 -5.15 -12.62 -5.98
CA GLY A 17 -4.70 -11.41 -5.29
C GLY A 17 -5.24 -10.22 -6.06
N GLU A 18 -6.31 -9.61 -5.58
CA GLU A 18 -6.79 -8.34 -6.12
C GLU A 18 -5.65 -7.32 -5.98
N ALA A 19 -5.39 -6.57 -7.06
CA ALA A 19 -4.42 -5.50 -7.03
C ALA A 19 -4.84 -4.49 -5.96
N LEU A 20 -3.90 -4.08 -5.10
CA LEU A 20 -4.11 -3.06 -4.09
C LEU A 20 -4.64 -1.79 -4.76
N LYS A 21 -5.69 -1.18 -4.20
CA LYS A 21 -6.25 0.07 -4.74
C LYS A 21 -5.84 1.24 -3.86
N CYS A 22 -5.29 2.30 -4.45
CA CYS A 22 -4.88 3.49 -3.68
C CYS A 22 -5.55 4.76 -4.23
N LYS A 23 -5.76 5.75 -3.35
CA LYS A 23 -6.24 7.07 -3.77
C LYS A 23 -5.13 7.82 -4.51
N THR A 24 -5.52 8.54 -5.56
CA THR A 24 -4.65 9.47 -6.29
C THR A 24 -4.95 10.91 -5.91
N LEU A 25 -4.00 11.82 -6.18
CA LEU A 25 -4.10 13.24 -5.82
C LEU A 25 -5.38 13.92 -6.33
N ASN A 26 -5.88 13.49 -7.50
CA ASN A 26 -7.06 14.08 -8.15
C ASN A 26 -8.39 13.43 -7.71
N GLY A 27 -8.38 12.66 -6.62
CA GLY A 27 -9.55 11.92 -6.13
C GLY A 27 -9.88 10.68 -6.96
N GLY A 28 -8.95 10.22 -7.80
CA GLY A 28 -9.07 8.96 -8.53
C GLY A 28 -8.62 7.77 -7.69
N ILE A 29 -8.70 6.59 -8.31
CA ILE A 29 -8.25 5.33 -7.73
C ILE A 29 -7.30 4.67 -8.73
N ASP A 30 -6.11 4.32 -8.27
CA ASP A 30 -5.15 3.52 -9.04
C ASP A 30 -5.17 2.08 -8.54
N GLU A 31 -5.06 1.14 -9.48
CA GLU A 31 -4.74 -0.26 -9.18
C GLU A 31 -3.23 -0.43 -9.18
N CYS A 32 -2.69 -0.80 -8.03
CA CYS A 32 -1.26 -0.89 -7.78
C CYS A 32 -0.72 -2.26 -8.17
N HIS A 33 0.39 -2.24 -8.89
CA HIS A 33 1.27 -3.40 -9.03
C HIS A 33 2.32 -3.48 -7.90
N THR A 34 2.26 -2.54 -6.95
CA THR A 34 3.18 -2.39 -5.82
C THR A 34 2.48 -2.66 -4.50
N ASP A 35 3.24 -2.62 -3.41
CA ASP A 35 2.84 -3.23 -2.15
C ASP A 35 2.10 -2.30 -1.18
N VAL A 36 2.19 -0.98 -1.35
CA VAL A 36 1.63 0.01 -0.41
C VAL A 36 1.00 1.21 -1.10
N CYS A 37 0.02 1.80 -0.41
CA CYS A 37 -0.43 3.15 -0.66
C CYS A 37 0.39 4.14 0.16
N ALA A 38 0.79 5.26 -0.44
CA ALA A 38 1.47 6.35 0.24
C ALA A 38 0.68 7.65 0.16
N HIS A 39 0.81 8.48 1.19
CA HIS A 39 0.40 9.87 1.23
C HIS A 39 1.50 10.68 1.90
N TYR A 40 2.14 11.54 1.11
CA TYR A 40 3.20 12.43 1.51
C TYR A 40 2.74 13.88 1.35
N LYS A 41 3.00 14.71 2.35
CA LYS A 41 2.66 16.14 2.33
C LYS A 41 3.85 16.98 2.79
N PHE A 42 4.29 17.90 1.96
CA PHE A 42 5.39 18.81 2.29
C PHE A 42 5.14 20.20 1.69
N GLU A 43 5.23 21.25 2.51
CA GLU A 43 5.12 22.66 2.09
C GLU A 43 3.92 23.01 1.17
N GLY A 44 2.81 22.28 1.29
CA GLY A 44 1.61 22.50 0.47
C GLY A 44 1.55 21.66 -0.81
N GLU A 45 2.61 20.92 -1.11
CA GLU A 45 2.60 19.85 -2.11
C GLU A 45 2.12 18.54 -1.47
N VAL A 46 1.34 17.77 -2.23
CA VAL A 46 0.83 16.47 -1.83
C VAL A 46 1.16 15.46 -2.92
N VAL A 47 1.80 14.36 -2.53
CA VAL A 47 2.05 13.21 -3.38
C VAL A 47 1.30 12.04 -2.76
N MET A 48 0.40 11.42 -3.52
CA MET A 48 -0.33 10.24 -3.04
C MET A 48 -0.56 9.22 -4.17
N GLY A 49 -0.45 7.94 -3.85
CA GLY A 49 -0.66 6.85 -4.80
C GLY A 49 0.08 5.56 -4.43
N CYS A 50 0.30 4.71 -5.43
CA CYS A 50 0.97 3.42 -5.30
C CYS A 50 2.49 3.56 -5.13
N TRP A 51 3.04 3.01 -4.05
CA TRP A 51 4.48 3.03 -3.74
C TRP A 51 4.99 1.63 -3.44
N ILE A 52 6.31 1.45 -3.48
CA ILE A 52 7.00 0.23 -3.07
C ILE A 52 7.28 0.32 -1.57
N GLN A 53 7.13 -0.79 -0.83
CA GLN A 53 7.34 -0.82 0.62
C GLN A 53 8.71 -0.24 1.02
N SER A 54 9.78 -0.58 0.28
CA SER A 54 11.14 -0.12 0.61
C SER A 54 11.27 1.40 0.61
N PHE A 55 10.64 2.10 -0.36
CA PHE A 55 10.67 3.56 -0.41
C PHE A 55 9.93 4.17 0.78
N CYS A 56 8.78 3.60 1.15
CA CYS A 56 8.08 4.02 2.35
C CYS A 56 8.91 3.89 3.62
N GLU A 57 9.63 2.78 3.81
CA GLU A 57 10.49 2.59 4.99
C GLU A 57 11.71 3.52 4.98
N GLU A 58 12.36 3.68 3.83
CA GLU A 58 13.53 4.54 3.67
C GLU A 58 13.18 6.02 3.92
N ASP A 59 12.13 6.54 3.28
CA ASP A 59 11.71 7.93 3.43
C ASP A 59 11.16 8.19 4.84
N LYS A 60 10.42 7.24 5.42
CA LYS A 60 9.93 7.37 6.80
C LYS A 60 11.07 7.39 7.80
N ALA A 61 12.12 6.59 7.60
CA ALA A 61 13.31 6.61 8.45
C ALA A 61 14.07 7.94 8.32
N ALA A 62 14.19 8.48 7.11
CA ALA A 62 14.80 9.79 6.87
C ALA A 62 14.02 10.92 7.56
N LEU A 63 12.69 10.94 7.39
CA LEU A 63 11.81 11.92 8.01
C LEU A 63 11.80 11.81 9.54
N ALA A 64 11.82 10.59 10.09
CA ALA A 64 11.92 10.37 11.53
C ALA A 64 13.23 10.91 12.12
N ALA A 65 14.35 10.81 11.38
CA ALA A 65 15.62 11.39 11.81
C ALA A 65 15.57 12.92 11.89
N GLU A 66 14.70 13.55 11.09
CA GLU A 66 14.43 14.99 11.09
C GLU A 66 13.23 15.39 11.97
N GLY A 67 12.62 14.42 12.68
CA GLY A 67 11.44 14.65 13.53
C GLY A 67 10.18 15.06 12.74
N SER A 68 10.08 14.64 11.49
CA SER A 68 9.01 15.00 10.54
C SER A 68 8.31 13.76 9.97
N ASP A 69 8.28 12.65 10.71
CA ASP A 69 7.69 11.37 10.28
C ASP A 69 6.16 11.44 10.07
N ASP A 70 5.51 12.48 10.56
CA ASP A 70 4.09 12.78 10.33
C ASP A 70 3.79 13.25 8.89
N LEU A 71 4.82 13.62 8.12
CA LEU A 71 4.67 14.05 6.74
C LEU A 71 4.43 12.90 5.75
N LEU A 72 4.70 11.65 6.14
CA LEU A 72 4.55 10.47 5.29
C LEU A 72 3.72 9.38 5.98
N MET A 73 2.64 8.97 5.32
CA MET A 73 1.83 7.81 5.71
C MET A 73 1.91 6.72 4.65
N CYS A 74 2.14 5.48 5.07
CA CYS A 74 2.12 4.30 4.21
C CYS A 74 1.28 3.18 4.81
N CYS A 75 0.53 2.47 3.96
CA CYS A 75 -0.41 1.44 4.40
C CYS A 75 -0.70 0.41 3.29
N THR A 76 -1.10 -0.81 3.66
CA THR A 76 -1.28 -1.97 2.76
C THR A 76 -2.74 -2.32 2.47
N GLY A 77 -3.69 -1.47 2.89
CA GLY A 77 -5.12 -1.70 2.70
C GLY A 77 -5.68 -0.87 1.55
N ASP A 78 -6.78 -1.32 0.94
CA ASP A 78 -7.42 -0.55 -0.13
C ASP A 78 -7.86 0.84 0.35
N LEU A 79 -7.52 1.85 -0.45
CA LEU A 79 -7.87 3.26 -0.31
C LEU A 79 -7.48 3.85 1.05
N CYS A 80 -6.46 3.28 1.69
CA CYS A 80 -6.05 3.65 3.04
C CYS A 80 -5.29 4.98 3.10
N ASN A 81 -4.70 5.41 1.98
CA ASN A 81 -3.96 6.68 1.85
C ASN A 81 -4.86 7.89 1.59
#